data_AF-A0A2N2AEM2-F1
#
_entry.id   AF-A0A2N2AEM2-F1
#
_cell.length_a   1.000
_cell.length_b   1.000
_cell.length_c   1.000
_cell.angle_alpha   90.00
_cell.angle_beta   90.00
_cell.angle_gamma   90.00
#
_symmetry.space_group_name_H-M   'P 1'
#
loop_
_entity.id
_entity.type
_entity.pdbx_description
1 polymer ?
#
loop_
_entity_poly.entity_id
_entity_poly.type
_entity_poly.pdbx_seq_one_letter_code
_entity_poly.pdbx_strand_id
1 'polypeptide(L)'
;MNYKTRLLVLGMMDALIVTFAVTAAYLLRFDFAVKPQYAVSIPYVITSHIILILVSFKLTKLYRRVWQYASIGELVTLFKATTVSELVFFAFHSVIQANFPWFIVPRSIYLLSWALIILGVGGSRFAWRMFRDSYIKIQPHHRRTLIIGA
;
A
#
# COMPACT_ATOMS: atom_id res chain seq x y z
N MET A 1 15.43 16.48 6.36
CA MET A 1 15.11 15.92 5.03
C MET A 1 14.13 16.84 4.31
N ASN A 2 14.39 17.22 3.05
CA ASN A 2 13.46 18.04 2.27
C ASN A 2 12.12 17.30 2.09
N TYR A 3 11.01 18.04 2.13
CA TYR A 3 9.65 17.47 2.02
C TYR A 3 9.49 16.60 0.75
N LYS A 4 10.06 17.05 -0.37
CA LYS A 4 10.05 16.31 -1.65
C LYS A 4 10.81 14.98 -1.56
N THR A 5 11.99 14.97 -0.95
CA THR A 5 12.80 13.76 -0.75
C THR A 5 12.08 12.74 0.12
N ARG A 6 11.41 13.20 1.19
CA ARG A 6 10.60 12.33 2.05
C ARG A 6 9.45 11.69 1.29
N LEU A 7 8.74 12.46 0.47
CA LEU A 7 7.64 11.96 -0.34
C LEU A 7 8.11 10.91 -1.35
N LEU A 8 9.24 11.16 -2.01
CA LEU A 8 9.83 10.22 -2.96
C LEU A 8 10.20 8.89 -2.31
N VAL A 9 10.89 8.92 -1.16
CA VAL A 9 11.28 7.70 -0.44
C VAL A 9 10.06 6.88 -0.04
N LEU A 10 9.00 7.53 0.48
CA LEU A 10 7.76 6.85 0.85
C LEU A 10 7.06 6.23 -0.37
N GLY A 11 6.97 6.97 -1.48
CA GLY A 11 6.38 6.47 -2.72
C GLY A 11 7.15 5.29 -3.31
N MET A 12 8.48 5.32 -3.27
CA MET A 12 9.33 4.21 -3.73
C MET A 12 9.14 2.96 -2.86
N MET A 13 9.07 3.13 -1.54
CA MET A 13 8.82 2.01 -0.62
C MET A 13 7.44 1.39 -0.85
N ASP A 14 6.40 2.21 -0.98
CA ASP A 14 5.04 1.73 -1.28
C ASP A 14 5.01 1.03 -2.66
N ALA A 15 5.72 1.53 -3.67
CA ALA A 15 5.82 0.88 -4.99
C ALA A 15 6.51 -0.49 -4.94
N LEU A 16 7.59 -0.63 -4.14
CA LEU A 16 8.25 -1.92 -3.92
C LEU A 16 7.32 -2.92 -3.23
N ILE A 17 6.58 -2.47 -2.22
CA ILE A 17 5.59 -3.30 -1.52
C ILE A 17 4.51 -3.77 -2.49
N VAL A 18 3.98 -2.90 -3.34
CA VAL A 18 2.97 -3.25 -4.35
C VAL A 18 3.51 -4.25 -5.36
N THR A 19 4.74 -4.05 -5.83
CA THR A 19 5.42 -4.99 -6.74
C THR A 19 5.53 -6.38 -6.12
N PHE A 20 5.96 -6.44 -4.86
CA PHE A 20 6.05 -7.69 -4.13
C PHE A 20 4.68 -8.34 -3.90
N ALA A 21 3.68 -7.56 -3.50
CA ALA A 21 2.33 -8.03 -3.24
C ALA A 21 1.66 -8.63 -4.49
N VAL A 22 1.77 -7.95 -5.64
CA VAL A 22 1.22 -8.47 -6.91
C VAL A 22 1.97 -9.71 -7.36
N THR A 23 3.30 -9.72 -7.26
CA THR A 23 4.11 -10.90 -7.61
C THR A 23 3.75 -12.10 -6.73
N ALA A 24 3.64 -11.87 -5.41
CA ALA A 24 3.20 -12.89 -4.45
C ALA A 24 1.77 -13.38 -4.74
N ALA A 25 0.86 -12.50 -5.17
CA ALA A 25 -0.48 -12.89 -5.59
C ALA A 25 -0.45 -13.87 -6.77
N TYR A 26 0.38 -13.60 -7.79
CA TYR A 26 0.55 -14.52 -8.91
C TYR A 26 1.20 -15.84 -8.49
N LEU A 27 2.24 -15.80 -7.66
CA LEU A 27 2.91 -17.00 -7.17
C LEU A 27 1.97 -17.89 -6.35
N LEU A 28 1.24 -17.31 -5.40
CA LEU A 28 0.26 -18.03 -4.58
C LEU A 28 -0.91 -18.57 -5.41
N ARG A 29 -1.34 -17.84 -6.46
CA ARG A 29 -2.45 -18.27 -7.30
C ARG A 29 -2.13 -19.49 -8.16
N PHE A 30 -0.88 -19.61 -8.58
CA PHE A 30 -0.42 -20.64 -9.51
C PHE A 30 0.49 -21.68 -8.84
N ASP A 31 0.47 -21.79 -7.52
CA ASP A 31 1.30 -22.74 -6.75
C ASP A 31 2.78 -22.66 -7.15
N PHE A 32 3.29 -21.44 -7.33
CA PHE A 32 4.64 -21.12 -7.82
C PHE A 32 4.95 -21.59 -9.26
N ALA A 33 3.96 -22.10 -10.00
CA ALA A 33 4.07 -22.55 -11.38
C ALA A 33 3.26 -21.66 -12.35
N VAL A 34 3.72 -20.42 -12.55
CA VAL A 34 3.05 -19.44 -13.40
C VAL A 34 3.22 -19.81 -14.89
N LYS A 35 2.10 -20.07 -15.59
CA LYS A 35 2.14 -20.32 -17.05
C LYS A 35 2.56 -19.04 -17.81
N PRO A 36 3.33 -19.15 -18.91
CA PRO A 36 3.81 -17.99 -19.68
C PRO A 36 2.71 -17.02 -20.12
N GLN A 37 1.53 -17.56 -20.46
CA GLN A 37 0.36 -16.77 -20.85
C GLN A 37 -0.10 -15.76 -19.78
N TYR A 38 0.11 -16.07 -18.50
CA TYR A 38 -0.23 -15.17 -17.39
C TYR A 38 0.96 -14.31 -16.96
N ALA A 39 2.20 -14.76 -17.23
CA ALA A 39 3.40 -13.99 -16.91
C ALA A 39 3.45 -12.66 -17.68
N VAL A 40 2.92 -12.63 -18.91
CA VAL A 40 2.84 -11.41 -19.73
C VAL A 40 1.95 -10.34 -19.10
N SER A 41 0.94 -10.72 -18.30
CA SER A 41 0.08 -9.74 -17.63
C SER A 41 0.68 -9.18 -16.33
N ILE A 42 1.71 -9.81 -15.75
CA ILE A 42 2.32 -9.39 -14.48
C ILE A 42 2.84 -7.94 -14.54
N PRO A 43 3.67 -7.53 -15.52
CA PRO A 43 4.18 -6.15 -15.56
C PRO A 43 3.06 -5.11 -15.72
N TYR A 44 2.01 -5.45 -16.48
CA TYR A 44 0.83 -4.61 -16.64
C TYR A 44 0.09 -4.43 -15.31
N VAL A 45 -0.18 -5.52 -14.58
CA VAL A 45 -0.88 -5.47 -13.28
C VAL A 45 -0.06 -4.71 -12.25
N ILE A 46 1.27 -4.91 -12.20
CA ILE A 46 2.15 -4.17 -11.29
C ILE A 46 2.10 -2.67 -11.60
N THR A 47 2.30 -2.30 -12.86
CA THR A 47 2.36 -0.89 -13.27
C THR A 47 1.03 -0.19 -13.03
N SER A 48 -0.10 -0.83 -13.34
CA SER A 48 -1.43 -0.27 -13.10
C SER A 48 -1.69 -0.05 -11.60
N HIS A 49 -1.36 -1.02 -10.75
CA HIS A 49 -1.56 -0.90 -9.30
C HIS A 49 -0.67 0.18 -8.69
N ILE A 50 0.60 0.28 -9.10
CA ILE A 50 1.50 1.35 -8.62
C ILE A 50 0.89 2.71 -8.96
N ILE A 51 0.46 2.93 -10.20
CA ILE A 51 -0.12 4.20 -10.63
C ILE A 51 -1.38 4.51 -9.81
N LEU A 52 -2.31 3.56 -9.71
CA LEU A 52 -3.58 3.75 -9.01
C LEU A 52 -3.37 4.03 -7.52
N ILE A 53 -2.45 3.34 -6.86
CA ILE A 53 -2.17 3.53 -5.44
C ILE A 53 -1.50 4.87 -5.18
N LEU A 54 -0.50 5.24 -5.99
CA LEU A 54 0.16 6.54 -5.87
C LEU A 54 -0.83 7.69 -6.07
N VAL A 55 -1.73 7.58 -7.05
CA VAL A 55 -2.79 8.57 -7.30
C VAL A 55 -3.76 8.61 -6.12
N SER A 56 -4.28 7.47 -5.67
CA SER A 56 -5.22 7.38 -4.55
C SER A 56 -4.64 7.89 -3.24
N PHE A 57 -3.37 7.64 -2.96
CA PHE A 57 -2.70 8.15 -1.75
C PHE A 57 -2.41 9.65 -1.82
N LYS A 58 -2.15 10.17 -3.02
CA LYS A 58 -2.03 11.61 -3.24
C LYS A 58 -3.38 12.31 -3.03
N LEU A 59 -4.47 11.75 -3.54
CA LEU A 59 -5.83 12.29 -3.41
C LEU A 59 -6.31 12.28 -1.95
N THR A 60 -6.07 11.18 -1.24
CA THR A 60 -6.43 11.06 0.19
C THR A 60 -5.46 11.81 1.12
N LYS A 61 -4.46 12.52 0.58
CA LYS A 61 -3.42 13.26 1.31
C LYS A 61 -2.70 12.39 2.34
N LEU A 62 -2.63 11.09 2.08
CA LEU A 62 -2.13 10.08 3.01
C LEU A 62 -0.64 10.29 3.30
N TYR A 63 0.12 10.73 2.30
CA TYR A 63 1.54 11.09 2.48
C TYR A 63 1.78 12.37 3.29
N ARG A 64 0.77 13.25 3.38
CA ARG A 64 0.88 14.51 4.12
C ARG A 64 0.63 14.31 5.62
N ARG A 65 -0.12 13.27 5.99
CA ARG A 65 -0.33 12.93 7.39
C ARG A 65 0.95 12.28 7.92
N VAL A 66 1.46 12.84 9.02
CA VAL A 66 2.65 12.30 9.67
C VAL A 66 2.26 10.95 10.25
N TRP A 67 3.03 9.90 9.96
CA TRP A 67 2.84 8.52 10.46
C TRP A 67 2.84 8.43 12.00
N GLN A 68 3.10 9.55 12.67
CA GLN A 68 2.98 9.77 14.12
C GLN A 68 1.55 9.77 14.64
N TYR A 69 0.55 10.03 13.78
CA TYR A 69 -0.84 10.15 14.18
C TYR A 69 -1.80 9.22 13.44
N ALA A 70 -1.31 8.26 12.63
CA ALA A 70 -1.40 6.83 12.93
C ALA A 70 -2.77 6.22 13.30
N SER A 71 -3.89 6.92 13.15
CA SER A 71 -5.15 6.55 13.80
C SER A 71 -5.88 5.48 13.00
N ILE A 72 -6.87 4.84 13.63
CA ILE A 72 -7.81 3.93 12.95
C ILE A 72 -8.39 4.60 11.68
N GLY A 73 -8.55 5.92 11.68
CA GLY A 73 -9.00 6.69 10.52
C GLY A 73 -8.05 6.63 9.32
N GLU A 74 -6.73 6.47 9.53
CA GLU A 74 -5.77 6.30 8.42
C GLU A 74 -5.84 4.90 7.81
N LEU A 75 -6.04 3.87 8.63
CA LEU A 75 -6.29 2.51 8.15
C LEU A 75 -7.60 2.42 7.35
N VAL A 76 -8.66 3.07 7.83
CA VAL A 76 -9.93 3.17 7.10
C VAL A 76 -9.75 3.95 5.79
N THR A 77 -8.95 5.02 5.80
CA THR A 77 -8.65 5.80 4.58
C THR A 77 -7.85 4.96 3.58
N LEU A 78 -6.84 4.22 4.05
CA LEU A 78 -6.06 3.27 3.25
C LEU A 78 -6.99 2.22 2.63
N PHE A 79 -7.82 1.58 3.44
CA PHE A 79 -8.77 0.57 3.00
C PHE A 79 -9.69 1.11 1.90
N LYS A 80 -10.32 2.28 2.12
CA LYS A 80 -11.18 2.93 1.12
C LYS A 80 -10.41 3.26 -0.16
N ALA A 81 -9.22 3.84 -0.04
CA ALA A 81 -8.38 4.22 -1.17
C ALA A 81 -7.97 3.00 -2.01
N THR A 82 -7.56 1.90 -1.36
CA THR A 82 -7.17 0.66 -2.03
C THR A 82 -8.39 -0.02 -2.67
N THR A 83 -9.54 -0.07 -2.00
CA THR A 83 -10.77 -0.63 -2.59
C THR A 83 -11.24 0.16 -3.81
N VAL A 84 -11.22 1.49 -3.77
CA VAL A 84 -11.54 2.31 -4.95
C VAL A 84 -10.55 2.05 -6.08
N SER A 85 -9.25 1.95 -5.76
CA SER A 85 -8.21 1.64 -6.76
C SER A 85 -8.44 0.29 -7.42
N GLU A 86 -8.80 -0.73 -6.63
CA GLU A 86 -9.09 -2.08 -7.13
C GLU A 86 -10.32 -2.11 -8.04
N LEU A 87 -11.40 -1.41 -7.64
CA LEU A 87 -12.61 -1.31 -8.46
C LEU A 87 -12.36 -0.60 -9.79
N VAL A 88 -11.56 0.48 -9.77
CA VAL A 88 -11.16 1.18 -10.98
C VAL A 88 -10.31 0.29 -11.87
N PHE A 89 -9.36 -0.46 -11.29
CA PHE A 89 -8.55 -1.41 -12.04
C PHE A 89 -9.41 -2.51 -12.68
N PHE A 90 -10.34 -3.10 -11.92
CA PHE A 90 -11.27 -4.12 -12.39
C PHE A 90 -12.14 -3.61 -13.55
N ALA A 91 -12.72 -2.41 -13.42
CA ALA A 91 -13.53 -1.81 -14.47
C ALA A 91 -12.71 -1.55 -15.74
N PHE A 92 -11.52 -0.96 -15.59
CA PHE A 92 -10.62 -0.68 -16.71
C PHE A 92 -10.16 -1.96 -17.42
N HIS A 93 -9.77 -2.98 -16.66
CA HIS A 93 -9.35 -4.24 -17.23
C HIS A 93 -10.51 -4.98 -17.90
N SER A 94 -11.73 -4.90 -17.38
CA SER A 94 -12.91 -5.51 -18.01
C SER A 94 -13.15 -4.96 -19.41
N VAL A 95 -12.94 -3.65 -19.61
CA VAL A 95 -13.03 -3.01 -20.94
C VAL A 95 -11.89 -3.50 -21.86
N ILE A 96 -10.67 -3.62 -21.35
CA ILE A 96 -9.54 -4.16 -22.13
C ILE A 96 -9.80 -5.60 -22.53
N GLN A 97 -10.28 -6.44 -21.62
CA GLN A 97 -10.56 -7.84 -21.87
C GLN A 97 -11.64 -8.02 -22.95
N ALA A 98 -12.64 -7.12 -23.01
CA ALA A 98 -13.64 -7.12 -24.07
C ALA A 98 -13.04 -6.83 -25.47
N ASN A 99 -11.98 -6.03 -25.55
CA ASN A 99 -11.30 -5.69 -26.81
C ASN A 99 -10.15 -6.66 -27.13
N PHE A 100 -9.53 -7.27 -26.12
CA PHE A 100 -8.37 -8.17 -26.24
C PHE A 100 -8.60 -9.46 -25.43
N PRO A 101 -9.37 -10.43 -25.94
CA PRO A 101 -9.76 -11.64 -25.20
C PRO A 101 -8.56 -12.51 -24.77
N TRP A 102 -7.46 -12.41 -25.51
CA TRP A 102 -6.20 -13.13 -25.27
C TRP A 102 -5.48 -12.65 -24.01
N PHE A 103 -5.78 -11.43 -23.52
CA PHE A 103 -5.11 -10.82 -22.38
C PHE A 103 -5.89 -11.10 -21.08
N ILE A 104 -5.59 -12.23 -20.44
CA ILE A 104 -6.36 -12.74 -19.31
C ILE A 104 -5.66 -12.42 -17.99
N VAL A 105 -6.37 -11.70 -17.10
CA VAL A 105 -6.03 -11.60 -15.68
C VAL A 105 -7.01 -12.47 -14.88
N PRO A 106 -6.54 -13.52 -14.18
CA PRO A 106 -7.41 -14.36 -13.35
C PRO A 106 -8.14 -13.55 -12.28
N ARG A 107 -9.45 -13.77 -12.13
CA ARG A 107 -10.31 -13.00 -11.19
C ARG A 107 -9.89 -13.09 -9.72
N SER A 108 -9.25 -14.18 -9.33
CA SER A 108 -8.68 -14.37 -8.01
C SER A 108 -7.56 -13.36 -7.69
N ILE A 109 -6.86 -12.85 -8.71
CA ILE A 109 -5.72 -11.95 -8.52
C ILE A 109 -6.21 -10.63 -7.95
N TYR A 110 -7.36 -10.10 -8.38
CA TYR A 110 -7.93 -8.85 -7.83
C TYR A 110 -8.09 -8.91 -6.31
N LEU A 111 -8.69 -9.99 -5.80
CA LEU A 111 -8.88 -10.19 -4.36
C LEU A 111 -7.54 -10.37 -3.62
N LEU A 112 -6.62 -11.12 -4.22
CA LEU A 112 -5.37 -11.48 -3.59
C LEU A 112 -4.37 -10.31 -3.58
N SER A 113 -4.26 -9.55 -4.67
CA SER A 113 -3.49 -8.30 -4.74
C SER A 113 -4.06 -7.28 -3.77
N TRP A 114 -5.38 -7.06 -3.76
CA TRP A 114 -6.05 -6.15 -2.83
C TRP A 114 -5.71 -6.48 -1.36
N ALA A 115 -5.84 -7.75 -0.97
CA ALA A 115 -5.52 -8.20 0.39
C ALA A 115 -4.02 -8.01 0.71
N LEU A 116 -3.12 -8.45 -0.17
CA LEU A 116 -1.67 -8.36 0.06
C LEU A 116 -1.17 -6.92 0.07
N ILE A 117 -1.77 -6.03 -0.71
CA ILE A 117 -1.43 -4.59 -0.72
C ILE A 117 -1.87 -3.95 0.59
N ILE A 118 -3.09 -4.23 1.07
CA ILE A 118 -3.55 -3.72 2.37
C ILE A 118 -2.65 -4.22 3.50
N LEU A 119 -2.32 -5.52 3.49
CA LEU A 119 -1.43 -6.11 4.49
C LEU A 119 -0.01 -5.56 4.40
N GLY A 120 0.55 -5.40 3.20
CA GLY A 120 1.91 -4.90 3.01
C GLY A 120 2.04 -3.42 3.36
N VAL A 121 1.18 -2.57 2.79
CA VAL A 121 1.23 -1.11 3.03
C VAL A 121 0.73 -0.77 4.42
N GLY A 122 -0.36 -1.39 4.88
CA GLY A 122 -0.88 -1.20 6.23
C GLY A 122 0.07 -1.75 7.29
N GLY A 123 0.63 -2.94 7.05
CA GLY A 123 1.60 -3.59 7.93
C GLY A 123 2.91 -2.83 8.03
N SER A 124 3.48 -2.34 6.93
CA SER A 124 4.71 -1.53 6.98
C SER A 124 4.54 -0.25 7.82
N ARG A 125 3.39 0.41 7.70
CA ARG A 125 3.03 1.60 8.51
C ARG A 125 2.84 1.27 9.97
N PHE A 126 2.14 0.19 10.25
CA PHE A 126 1.91 -0.28 11.62
C PHE A 126 3.22 -0.70 12.29
N ALA A 127 4.07 -1.44 11.58
CA ALA A 127 5.41 -1.82 12.04
C ALA A 127 6.26 -0.59 12.33
N TRP A 128 6.34 0.38 11.41
CA TRP A 128 7.05 1.64 11.64
C TRP A 128 6.57 2.36 12.90
N ARG A 129 5.25 2.42 13.12
CA ARG A 129 4.67 2.99 14.32
C ARG A 129 5.11 2.25 15.57
N MET A 130 5.00 0.92 15.60
CA MET A 130 5.42 0.11 16.75
C MET A 130 6.90 0.30 17.08
N PHE A 131 7.77 0.23 16.07
CA PHE A 131 9.20 0.47 16.25
C PHE A 131 9.45 1.86 16.85
N ARG A 132 8.79 2.89 16.33
CA ARG A 132 9.02 4.26 16.78
C ARG A 132 8.41 4.56 18.14
N ASP A 133 7.20 4.09 18.43
CA ASP A 133 6.54 4.28 19.73
C ASP A 133 7.30 3.53 20.85
N SER A 134 7.90 2.37 20.55
CA SER A 134 8.78 1.64 21.47
C SER A 134 10.15 2.31 21.66
N TYR A 135 10.75 2.85 20.59
CA TYR A 135 12.10 3.45 20.66
C TYR A 135 12.10 4.88 21.23
N ILE A 136 11.05 5.68 20.95
CA ILE A 136 10.96 7.08 21.42
C ILE A 136 10.48 7.17 22.88
N LYS A 137 9.84 6.14 23.44
CA LYS A 137 9.54 6.09 24.89
C LYS A 137 10.80 5.99 25.76
N ILE A 138 11.98 5.73 25.19
CA ILE A 138 13.28 5.73 25.88
C ILE A 138 13.89 7.15 25.89
N GLN A 139 13.09 8.17 26.17
CA GLN A 139 13.61 9.45 26.70
C GLN A 139 13.00 9.69 28.08
N PRO A 140 13.66 9.26 29.16
CA PRO A 140 13.34 9.69 30.50
C PRO A 140 13.89 11.11 30.68
N HIS A 141 13.24 12.11 30.09
CA HIS A 141 13.40 13.49 30.51
C HIS A 141 12.12 13.98 31.17
N HIS A 142 11.69 13.24 32.20
CA HIS A 142 10.80 13.77 33.23
C HIS A 142 11.58 14.88 33.94
N ARG A 143 11.50 16.12 33.44
CA ARG A 143 11.83 17.28 34.28
C ARG A 143 10.82 17.26 35.42
N ARG A 144 11.34 17.23 36.65
CA ARG A 144 10.54 17.32 37.87
C ARG A 144 9.71 18.60 37.79
N THR A 145 8.39 18.46 37.64
CA THR A 145 7.47 19.59 37.74
C THR A 145 7.31 19.91 39.22
N LEU A 146 7.88 21.03 39.66
CA LEU A 146 7.64 21.60 40.98
C LEU A 146 6.33 22.37 40.91
N ILE A 147 5.29 21.87 41.58
CA ILE A 147 4.04 22.62 41.79
C ILE A 147 4.28 23.54 42.98
N ILE A 148 4.31 24.85 42.73
CA ILE A 148 4.29 25.89 43.77
C ILE A 148 2.87 26.42 43.85
N GLY A 149 2.20 26.17 44.97
CA GLY A 149 0.94 26.81 45.35
C GLY A 149 -0.29 25.90 45.26
N ALA A 150 -0.89 25.67 46.42
CA ALA A 150 -2.31 25.36 46.62
C ALA A 150 -2.94 26.55 47.35
#